data_AF-A0A7K4DIJ0-F1
#
_entry.id   AF-A0A7K4DIJ0-F1
#
_cell.length_a   1.000
_cell.length_b   1.000
_cell.length_c   1.000
_cell.angle_alpha   90.00
_cell.angle_beta   90.00
_cell.angle_gamma   90.00
#
_symmetry.space_group_name_H-M   'P 1'
#
loop_
_entity.id
_entity.type
_entity.pdbx_description
1 polymer ?
#
loop_
_entity_poly.entity_id
_entity_poly.type
_entity_poly.pdbx_seq_one_letter_code
_entity_poly.pdbx_strand_id
1 'polypeptide(L)'
;MIEIHPNLYVGTQEDYELVVEAHETWCVVHAQAIPYHRLAVTYSPGGAVPGDHPERYVARRGNRLMLNLVDSRDPADIPKEAIDTALVFIHRCLSGGRPVLIHCGFGISRSATIGLLYLLVYTDTLPTESLAAVEEAYRRIYPSYRPSRGMRGFLEAHWEEYVRKGMTTVEDMIS
;
A
#
# COMPACT_ATOMS: atom_id res chain seq x y z
N MET A 1 -13.00 4.83 5.84
CA MET A 1 -11.72 4.12 6.09
C MET A 1 -11.88 3.12 7.24
N ILE A 2 -11.07 2.07 7.29
CA ILE A 2 -11.07 1.04 8.36
C ILE A 2 -9.65 0.93 8.92
N GLU A 3 -9.53 0.87 10.24
CA GLU A 3 -8.27 0.60 10.94
C GLU A 3 -7.96 -0.91 10.89
N ILE A 4 -6.86 -1.29 10.25
CA ILE A 4 -6.47 -2.70 10.08
C ILE A 4 -5.38 -3.15 11.08
N HIS A 5 -4.72 -2.18 11.71
CA HIS A 5 -3.68 -2.31 12.74
C HIS A 5 -3.59 -0.96 13.47
N PRO A 6 -3.16 -0.88 14.75
CA PRO A 6 -3.10 0.38 15.47
C PRO A 6 -2.45 1.51 14.65
N ASN A 7 -3.18 2.61 14.47
CA ASN A 7 -2.82 3.79 13.68
C ASN A 7 -2.64 3.57 12.17
N LEU A 8 -3.02 2.40 11.63
CA LEU A 8 -2.95 2.09 10.20
C LEU A 8 -4.35 1.89 9.62
N TYR A 9 -4.70 2.76 8.67
CA TYR A 9 -6.01 2.81 8.04
C TYR A 9 -5.92 2.47 6.55
N VAL A 10 -6.91 1.74 6.04
CA VAL A 10 -7.16 1.55 4.61
C VAL A 10 -8.47 2.22 4.23
N GLY A 11 -8.46 3.02 3.15
CA GLY A 11 -9.61 3.83 2.75
C GLY A 11 -9.72 4.12 1.26
N THR A 12 -10.74 4.93 0.95
CA THR A 12 -11.07 5.44 -0.39
C THR A 12 -10.35 6.77 -0.66
N GLN A 13 -10.50 7.29 -1.87
CA GLN A 13 -10.07 8.65 -2.20
C GLN A 13 -10.85 9.69 -1.39
N GLU A 14 -12.16 9.50 -1.24
CA GLU A 14 -13.01 10.38 -0.46
C GLU A 14 -12.62 10.42 1.02
N ASP A 15 -12.23 9.29 1.61
CA ASP A 15 -11.68 9.25 2.97
C ASP A 15 -10.45 10.16 3.12
N TYR A 16 -9.58 10.18 2.11
CA TYR A 16 -8.43 11.08 2.11
C TYR A 16 -8.88 12.55 2.00
N GLU A 17 -9.67 12.88 0.98
CA GLU A 17 -10.03 14.26 0.63
C GLU A 17 -10.89 14.94 1.71
N LEU A 18 -11.81 14.20 2.32
CA LEU A 18 -12.74 14.77 3.30
C LEU A 18 -12.24 14.71 4.75
N VAL A 19 -11.34 13.77 5.06
CA VAL A 19 -10.93 13.52 6.45
C VAL A 19 -9.45 13.77 6.67
N VAL A 20 -8.56 13.24 5.83
CA VAL A 20 -7.11 13.16 6.14
C VAL A 20 -6.26 14.27 5.49
N GLU A 21 -6.72 14.87 4.40
CA GLU A 21 -5.96 15.86 3.63
C GLU A 21 -5.50 17.04 4.49
N ALA A 22 -6.41 17.61 5.30
CA ALA A 22 -6.12 18.74 6.18
C ALA A 22 -5.23 18.41 7.40
N HIS A 23 -4.97 17.12 7.67
CA HIS A 23 -4.15 16.71 8.81
C HIS A 23 -2.68 16.53 8.44
N GLU A 24 -1.87 17.55 8.71
CA GLU A 24 -0.43 17.59 8.38
C GLU A 24 0.41 16.54 9.12
N THR A 25 -0.08 15.97 10.21
CA THR A 25 0.65 14.95 10.98
C THR A 25 0.52 13.54 10.39
N TRP A 26 -0.53 13.28 9.60
CA TRP A 26 -0.82 11.96 9.04
C TRP A 26 0.12 11.60 7.90
N CYS A 27 0.72 10.42 7.92
CA CYS A 27 1.37 9.89 6.73
C CYS A 27 0.34 9.33 5.76
N VAL A 28 0.54 9.51 4.45
CA VAL A 28 -0.39 8.98 3.44
C VAL A 28 0.33 8.29 2.31
N VAL A 29 -0.20 7.13 1.93
CA VAL A 29 0.15 6.42 0.71
C VAL A 29 -0.99 6.59 -0.30
N HIS A 30 -0.76 7.39 -1.33
CA HIS A 30 -1.64 7.49 -2.49
C HIS A 30 -1.33 6.32 -3.43
N ALA A 31 -2.02 5.19 -3.25
CA ALA A 31 -1.87 3.97 -4.04
C ALA A 31 -2.62 4.06 -5.38
N GLN A 32 -2.45 5.17 -6.09
CA GLN A 32 -3.00 5.40 -7.42
C GLN A 32 -2.22 6.46 -8.22
N ALA A 33 -2.09 6.21 -9.52
CA ALA A 33 -1.39 7.12 -10.43
C ALA A 33 -2.09 8.50 -10.56
N ILE A 34 -3.42 8.50 -10.76
CA ILE A 34 -4.23 9.70 -10.92
C ILE A 34 -5.03 9.94 -9.63
N PRO A 35 -5.18 11.20 -9.16
CA PRO A 35 -4.50 12.39 -9.66
C PRO A 35 -3.08 12.56 -9.09
N TYR A 36 -2.78 11.93 -7.95
CA TYR A 36 -1.71 12.37 -7.05
C TYR A 36 -0.29 12.18 -7.59
N HIS A 37 0.06 10.99 -8.09
CA HIS A 37 1.42 10.74 -8.60
C HIS A 37 1.69 11.54 -9.88
N ARG A 38 0.73 11.53 -10.82
CA ARG A 38 0.86 12.30 -12.06
C ARG A 38 0.95 13.79 -11.82
N LEU A 39 0.14 14.33 -10.91
CA LEU A 39 0.25 15.73 -10.52
C LEU A 39 1.62 16.04 -9.90
N ALA A 40 2.12 15.17 -9.03
CA ALA A 40 3.42 15.37 -8.36
C ALA A 40 4.62 15.34 -9.33
N VAL A 41 4.54 14.55 -10.40
CA VAL A 41 5.64 14.35 -11.36
C VAL A 41 5.55 15.26 -12.57
N THR A 42 4.34 15.48 -13.09
CA THR A 42 4.13 16.17 -14.37
C THR A 42 3.50 17.54 -14.22
N TYR A 43 3.17 17.95 -13.00
CA TYR A 43 2.40 19.18 -12.70
C TYR A 43 1.01 19.19 -13.37
N SER A 44 0.53 18.03 -13.83
CA SER A 44 -0.77 17.83 -14.45
C SER A 44 -1.38 16.49 -13.99
N PRO A 45 -2.64 16.47 -13.50
CA PRO A 45 -3.28 15.21 -13.08
C PRO A 45 -3.40 14.17 -14.21
N GLY A 46 -3.43 14.63 -15.46
CA GLY A 46 -3.53 13.78 -16.65
C GLY A 46 -2.19 13.49 -17.35
N GLY A 47 -1.10 14.13 -16.94
CA GLY A 47 0.17 14.08 -17.66
C GLY A 47 0.78 12.68 -17.74
N ALA A 48 1.42 12.37 -18.87
CA ALA A 48 2.17 11.13 -19.02
C ALA A 48 3.51 11.23 -18.30
N VAL A 49 3.80 10.26 -17.43
CA VAL A 49 5.09 10.18 -16.73
C VAL A 49 6.13 9.61 -17.69
N PRO A 50 7.25 10.30 -17.95
CA PRO A 50 8.32 9.77 -18.80
C PRO A 50 8.89 8.45 -18.25
N GLY A 51 9.27 7.54 -19.15
CA GLY A 51 9.74 6.20 -18.79
C GLY A 51 11.10 6.18 -18.07
N ASP A 52 11.89 7.24 -18.23
CA ASP A 52 13.19 7.50 -17.63
C ASP A 52 13.12 8.50 -16.45
N HIS A 53 11.91 8.94 -16.07
CA HIS A 53 11.75 9.87 -14.96
C HIS A 53 12.21 9.21 -13.65
N PRO A 54 13.03 9.88 -12.82
CA PRO A 54 13.54 9.30 -11.57
C PRO A 54 12.42 8.95 -10.58
N GLU A 55 11.31 9.69 -10.61
CA GLU A 55 10.10 9.42 -9.80
C GLU A 55 9.04 8.59 -10.56
N ARG A 56 9.44 7.77 -11.56
CA ARG A 56 8.49 7.04 -12.42
C ARG A 56 7.46 6.23 -11.65
N TYR A 57 7.88 5.53 -10.59
CA TYR A 57 7.00 4.67 -9.79
C TYR A 57 6.61 5.29 -8.45
N VAL A 58 7.48 6.14 -7.91
CA VAL A 58 7.32 6.70 -6.56
C VAL A 58 7.72 8.17 -6.58
N ALA A 59 6.84 9.03 -6.07
CA ALA A 59 7.15 10.41 -5.72
C ALA A 59 6.94 10.65 -4.22
N ARG A 60 7.74 11.53 -3.62
CA ARG A 60 7.67 11.85 -2.18
C ARG A 60 7.49 13.35 -1.98
N ARG A 61 6.50 13.76 -1.19
CA ARG A 61 6.33 15.15 -0.76
C ARG A 61 6.01 15.15 0.72
N GLY A 62 7.01 15.45 1.55
CA GLY A 62 6.89 15.39 3.01
C GLY A 62 6.44 14.02 3.51
N ASN A 63 5.28 13.99 4.17
CA ASN A 63 4.59 12.81 4.70
C ASN A 63 3.62 12.16 3.72
N ARG A 64 3.71 12.48 2.43
CA ARG A 64 2.89 11.89 1.37
C ARG A 64 3.79 11.09 0.44
N LEU A 65 3.42 9.83 0.22
CA LEU A 65 4.02 8.92 -0.74
C LEU A 65 3.02 8.70 -1.87
N MET A 66 3.40 9.07 -3.10
CA MET A 66 2.55 8.92 -4.27
C MET A 66 3.09 7.79 -5.14
N LEU A 67 2.23 6.82 -5.45
CA LEU A 67 2.61 5.65 -6.23
C LEU A 67 2.00 5.74 -7.64
N ASN A 68 2.81 5.48 -8.66
CA ASN A 68 2.31 5.27 -10.01
C ASN A 68 1.71 3.87 -10.15
N LEU A 69 0.60 3.64 -9.46
CA LEU A 69 -0.05 2.33 -9.38
C LEU A 69 -1.39 2.36 -10.10
N VAL A 70 -1.50 1.55 -11.16
CA VAL A 70 -2.74 1.33 -11.91
C VAL A 70 -3.35 0.01 -11.45
N ASP A 71 -4.68 -0.05 -11.35
CA ASP A 71 -5.37 -1.28 -10.96
C ASP A 71 -5.52 -2.22 -12.17
N SER A 72 -4.36 -2.65 -12.71
CA SER A 72 -4.29 -3.43 -13.94
C SER A 72 -4.83 -4.85 -13.75
N ARG A 73 -5.16 -5.50 -14.87
CA ARG A 73 -5.44 -6.94 -14.92
C ARG A 73 -4.17 -7.77 -15.11
N ASP A 74 -3.06 -7.15 -15.50
CA ASP A 74 -1.77 -7.79 -15.70
C ASP A 74 -0.87 -7.59 -14.46
N PRO A 75 -0.39 -8.67 -13.81
CA PRO A 75 0.56 -8.57 -12.71
C PRO A 75 1.88 -7.87 -13.07
N ALA A 76 2.33 -7.95 -14.33
CA ALA A 76 3.57 -7.32 -14.78
C ALA A 76 3.50 -5.78 -14.73
N ASP A 77 2.29 -5.21 -14.72
CA ASP A 77 2.08 -3.76 -14.60
C ASP A 77 2.20 -3.26 -13.16
N ILE A 78 2.35 -4.15 -12.17
CA ILE A 78 2.44 -3.77 -10.75
C ILE A 78 3.91 -3.56 -10.38
N PRO A 79 4.38 -2.30 -10.22
CA PRO A 79 5.78 -2.03 -9.93
C PRO A 79 6.12 -2.47 -8.51
N LYS A 80 6.93 -3.53 -8.39
CA LYS A 80 7.41 -4.05 -7.11
C LYS A 80 8.08 -2.97 -6.25
N GLU A 81 8.87 -2.10 -6.86
CA GLU A 81 9.52 -0.96 -6.20
C GLU A 81 8.52 -0.07 -5.46
N ALA A 82 7.35 0.20 -6.06
CA ALA A 82 6.33 1.03 -5.43
C ALA A 82 5.72 0.35 -4.20
N ILE A 83 5.48 -0.97 -4.30
CA ILE A 83 4.93 -1.77 -3.20
C ILE A 83 5.95 -1.84 -2.05
N ASP A 84 7.18 -2.26 -2.32
CA ASP A 84 8.25 -2.35 -1.30
C ASP A 84 8.48 -0.99 -0.62
N THR A 85 8.52 0.11 -1.40
CA THR A 85 8.70 1.46 -0.86
C THR A 85 7.55 1.90 0.02
N ALA A 86 6.31 1.52 -0.33
CA ALA A 86 5.13 1.80 0.47
C ALA A 86 5.19 1.08 1.83
N LEU A 87 5.54 -0.21 1.84
CA LEU A 87 5.64 -0.98 3.08
C LEU A 87 6.67 -0.39 4.05
N VAL A 88 7.85 -0.04 3.55
CA VAL A 88 8.89 0.62 4.37
C VAL A 88 8.44 1.99 4.87
N PHE A 89 7.76 2.77 4.03
CA PHE A 89 7.23 4.08 4.42
C PHE A 89 6.18 3.97 5.53
N ILE A 90 5.24 3.04 5.40
CA ILE A 90 4.19 2.78 6.39
C ILE A 90 4.84 2.42 7.73
N HIS A 91 5.75 1.44 7.72
CA HIS A 91 6.43 0.99 8.94
C HIS A 91 7.14 2.15 9.65
N ARG A 92 7.94 2.95 8.92
CA ARG A 92 8.65 4.11 9.49
C ARG A 92 7.71 5.15 10.10
N CYS A 93 6.57 5.42 9.48
CA CYS A 93 5.60 6.38 10.02
C CYS A 93 4.96 5.87 11.31
N LEU A 94 4.58 4.58 11.34
CA LEU A 94 3.99 3.96 12.52
C LEU A 94 5.00 3.87 13.68
N SER A 95 6.26 3.51 13.42
CA SER A 95 7.33 3.54 14.42
C SER A 95 7.58 4.94 14.98
N GLY A 96 7.30 5.98 14.20
CA GLY A 96 7.33 7.38 14.64
C GLY A 96 6.06 7.85 15.36
N GLY A 97 5.11 6.96 15.64
CA GLY A 97 3.84 7.27 16.31
C GLY A 97 2.86 8.06 15.45
N ARG A 98 3.03 8.07 14.12
CA ARG A 98 2.17 8.84 13.20
C ARG A 98 1.07 7.95 12.63
N PRO A 99 -0.19 8.43 12.59
CA PRO A 99 -1.24 7.72 11.88
C PRO A 99 -0.96 7.66 10.38
N VAL A 100 -1.29 6.54 9.75
CA VAL A 100 -1.06 6.27 8.34
C VAL A 100 -2.37 5.93 7.66
N LEU A 101 -2.70 6.61 6.55
CA LEU A 101 -3.75 6.18 5.64
C LEU A 101 -3.13 5.65 4.34
N ILE A 102 -3.50 4.43 3.97
CA ILE A 102 -3.29 3.87 2.63
C ILE A 102 -4.60 3.97 1.88
N HIS A 103 -4.62 4.65 0.75
CA HIS A 103 -5.85 4.78 -0.03
C HIS A 103 -5.62 4.67 -1.54
N CYS A 104 -6.68 4.31 -2.23
CA CYS A 104 -6.81 4.41 -3.68
C CYS A 104 -8.24 4.86 -3.98
N GLY A 105 -8.66 4.90 -5.25
CA GLY A 105 -9.99 5.37 -5.62
C GLY A 105 -11.13 4.80 -4.76
N PHE A 106 -11.23 3.47 -4.69
CA PHE A 106 -12.32 2.78 -4.02
C PHE A 106 -11.94 2.03 -2.74
N GLY A 107 -10.66 2.01 -2.36
CA GLY A 107 -10.22 1.25 -1.19
C GLY A 107 -10.26 -0.29 -1.33
N ILE A 108 -10.59 -0.84 -2.50
CA ILE A 108 -10.93 -2.28 -2.65
C ILE A 108 -9.73 -3.17 -3.01
N SER A 109 -8.86 -2.67 -3.91
CA SER A 109 -7.80 -3.47 -4.56
C SER A 109 -6.42 -2.98 -4.12
N ARG A 110 -5.82 -2.01 -4.83
CA ARG A 110 -4.46 -1.50 -4.59
C ARG A 110 -4.12 -1.20 -3.13
N SER A 111 -4.86 -0.30 -2.47
CA SER A 111 -4.60 0.07 -1.07
C SER A 111 -4.84 -1.08 -0.11
N ALA A 112 -5.89 -1.87 -0.32
CA ALA A 112 -6.20 -3.02 0.50
C ALA A 112 -5.14 -4.12 0.39
N THR A 113 -4.57 -4.35 -0.79
CA THR A 113 -3.45 -5.27 -1.01
C THR A 113 -2.17 -4.79 -0.31
N ILE A 114 -1.85 -3.49 -0.36
CA ILE A 114 -0.71 -2.94 0.39
C ILE A 114 -0.94 -3.10 1.90
N GLY A 115 -2.17 -2.89 2.38
CA GLY A 115 -2.55 -3.14 3.78
C GLY A 115 -2.33 -4.60 4.19
N LEU A 116 -2.77 -5.56 3.37
CA LEU A 116 -2.53 -7.00 3.59
C LEU A 116 -1.04 -7.30 3.68
N LEU A 117 -0.25 -6.81 2.72
CA LEU A 117 1.20 -7.02 2.70
C LEU A 117 1.89 -6.41 3.91
N TYR A 118 1.43 -5.25 4.40
CA TYR A 118 1.97 -4.67 5.62
C TYR A 118 1.75 -5.58 6.83
N LEU A 119 0.51 -6.06 7.03
CA LEU A 119 0.23 -6.99 8.12
C LEU A 119 1.05 -8.28 8.01
N LEU A 120 1.19 -8.81 6.79
CA LEU A 120 1.96 -10.02 6.54
C LEU A 120 3.46 -9.85 6.85
N VAL A 121 4.03 -8.68 6.55
CA VAL A 121 5.49 -8.45 6.65
C VAL A 121 5.91 -7.88 8.00
N TYR A 122 5.09 -7.05 8.64
CA TYR A 122 5.49 -6.27 9.81
C TYR A 122 4.69 -6.60 11.07
N THR A 123 3.83 -7.62 11.03
CA THR A 123 3.04 -8.05 12.18
C THR A 123 2.93 -9.58 12.21
N ASP A 124 2.49 -10.11 13.34
CA ASP A 124 2.15 -11.53 13.56
C ASP A 124 0.63 -11.80 13.47
N THR A 125 -0.14 -10.85 12.92
CA THR A 125 -1.61 -10.88 12.96
C THR A 125 -2.26 -11.82 11.92
N LEU A 126 -1.50 -12.21 10.88
CA LEU A 126 -2.02 -13.03 9.79
C LEU A 126 -1.36 -14.42 9.79
N PRO A 127 -2.13 -15.47 9.43
CA PRO A 127 -1.57 -16.79 9.14
C PRO A 127 -0.54 -16.72 8.00
N THR A 128 0.42 -17.64 7.92
CA THR A 128 1.43 -17.64 6.85
C THR A 128 1.53 -18.97 6.09
N GLU A 129 0.58 -19.90 6.28
CA GLU A 129 0.64 -21.23 5.67
C GLU A 129 0.36 -21.18 4.16
N SER A 130 -0.52 -20.26 3.73
CA SER A 130 -0.83 -20.07 2.31
C SER A 130 -1.41 -18.68 2.03
N LEU A 131 -1.29 -18.23 0.78
CA LEU A 131 -1.92 -17.00 0.33
C LEU A 131 -3.44 -17.02 0.53
N ALA A 132 -4.10 -18.16 0.30
CA ALA A 132 -5.54 -18.28 0.50
C ALA A 132 -5.95 -18.07 1.97
N ALA A 133 -5.18 -18.62 2.92
CA ALA A 133 -5.42 -18.45 4.35
C ALA A 133 -5.21 -16.99 4.79
N VAL A 134 -4.14 -16.34 4.32
CA VAL A 134 -3.90 -14.89 4.54
C VAL A 134 -5.07 -14.07 4.07
N GLU A 135 -5.51 -14.28 2.83
CA GLU A 135 -6.60 -13.51 2.25
C GLU A 135 -7.93 -13.75 2.98
N GLU A 136 -8.20 -14.97 3.42
CA GLU A 136 -9.40 -15.27 4.22
C GLU A 136 -9.37 -14.55 5.57
N ALA A 137 -8.25 -14.63 6.29
CA ALA A 137 -8.07 -13.93 7.55
C ALA A 137 -8.16 -12.41 7.37
N TYR A 138 -7.52 -11.87 6.34
CA TYR A 138 -7.53 -10.44 6.05
C TYR A 138 -8.93 -9.92 5.70
N ARG A 139 -9.78 -10.69 5.02
CA ARG A 139 -11.18 -10.30 4.77
C ARG A 139 -12.01 -10.17 6.03
N ARG A 140 -11.61 -10.79 7.15
CA ARG A 140 -12.28 -10.58 8.45
C ARG A 140 -11.90 -9.23 9.07
N ILE A 141 -10.70 -8.72 8.77
CA ILE A 141 -10.21 -7.41 9.21
C ILE A 141 -10.71 -6.31 8.26
N TYR A 142 -10.60 -6.52 6.95
CA TYR A 142 -10.98 -5.58 5.90
C TYR A 142 -11.90 -6.25 4.86
N PRO A 143 -13.23 -6.31 5.11
CA PRO A 143 -14.19 -7.05 4.26
C PRO A 143 -14.25 -6.62 2.80
N SER A 144 -13.90 -5.37 2.50
CA SER A 144 -13.88 -4.84 1.13
C SER A 144 -12.69 -5.34 0.30
N TYR A 145 -11.75 -6.10 0.87
CA TYR A 145 -10.60 -6.65 0.14
C TYR A 145 -11.04 -7.57 -0.99
N ARG A 146 -10.87 -7.08 -2.21
CA ARG A 146 -11.14 -7.81 -3.45
C ARG A 146 -10.17 -7.31 -4.53
N PRO A 147 -8.92 -7.80 -4.54
CA PRO A 147 -7.89 -7.32 -5.45
C PRO A 147 -8.28 -7.59 -6.91
N SER A 148 -7.82 -6.72 -7.81
CA SER A 148 -7.84 -7.00 -9.24
C SER A 148 -6.94 -8.19 -9.57
N ARG A 149 -7.08 -8.72 -10.79
CA ARG A 149 -6.22 -9.80 -11.28
C ARG A 149 -4.73 -9.43 -11.24
N GLY A 150 -4.39 -8.17 -11.54
CA GLY A 150 -3.00 -7.71 -11.50
C GLY A 150 -2.45 -7.71 -10.07
N MET A 151 -3.17 -7.10 -9.13
CA MET A 151 -2.74 -7.06 -7.71
C MET A 151 -2.67 -8.46 -7.09
N ARG A 152 -3.65 -9.33 -7.37
CA ARG A 152 -3.65 -10.71 -6.88
C ARG A 152 -2.51 -11.53 -7.49
N GLY A 153 -2.32 -11.45 -8.81
CA GLY A 153 -1.23 -12.18 -9.47
C GLY A 153 0.15 -11.68 -9.05
N PHE A 154 0.28 -10.39 -8.70
CA PHE A 154 1.50 -9.88 -8.06
C PHE A 154 1.75 -10.54 -6.70
N LEU A 155 0.71 -10.67 -5.85
CA LEU A 155 0.85 -11.40 -4.58
C LEU A 155 1.27 -12.86 -4.81
N GLU A 156 0.65 -13.54 -5.77
CA GLU A 156 0.99 -14.92 -6.13
C GLU A 156 2.46 -15.04 -6.58
N ALA A 157 2.93 -14.14 -7.43
CA ALA A 157 4.30 -14.15 -7.95
C ALA A 157 5.38 -13.85 -6.90
N HIS A 158 5.03 -13.12 -5.83
CA HIS A 158 5.98 -12.67 -4.80
C HIS A 158 5.70 -13.26 -3.41
N TRP A 159 4.79 -14.24 -3.31
CA TRP A 159 4.30 -14.79 -2.05
C TRP A 159 5.44 -15.25 -1.12
N GLU A 160 6.32 -16.10 -1.62
CA GLU A 160 7.43 -16.66 -0.83
C GLU A 160 8.40 -15.57 -0.33
N GLU A 161 8.60 -14.52 -1.12
CA GLU A 161 9.46 -13.40 -0.73
C GLU A 161 8.87 -12.64 0.45
N TYR A 162 7.58 -12.30 0.41
CA TYR A 162 6.94 -11.53 1.47
C TYR A 162 6.75 -12.34 2.75
N VAL A 163 6.45 -13.65 2.67
CA VAL A 163 6.41 -14.52 3.85
C VAL A 163 7.77 -14.58 4.53
N ARG A 164 8.86 -14.76 3.76
CA ARG A 164 10.22 -14.80 4.30
C ARG A 164 10.59 -13.48 4.98
N LYS A 165 10.26 -12.34 4.36
CA LYS A 165 10.47 -11.02 4.96
C LYS A 165 9.73 -10.87 6.28
N GLY A 166 8.50 -11.37 6.37
CA GLY A 166 7.72 -11.38 7.60
C GLY A 166 8.40 -12.16 8.73
N MET A 167 8.87 -13.37 8.43
CA MET A 167 9.59 -14.22 9.39
C MET A 167 10.85 -13.53 9.94
N THR A 168 11.70 -12.99 9.06
CA THR A 168 12.93 -12.29 9.49
C THR A 168 12.61 -11.05 10.33
N THR A 169 11.58 -10.28 9.96
CA THR A 169 11.20 -9.07 10.71
C THR A 169 10.71 -9.41 12.12
N VAL A 170 9.94 -10.48 12.28
CA VAL A 170 9.46 -10.93 13.61
C VAL A 170 10.62 -11.43 14.47
N GLU A 171 11.58 -12.16 13.89
CA GLU A 171 12.79 -12.59 14.60
C GLU A 171 13.60 -11.40 15.13
N ASP A 172 13.81 -10.37 14.32
CA ASP A 172 14.52 -9.14 14.71
C ASP A 172 13.78 -8.34 15.81
N MET A 173 12.46 -8.50 15.94
CA MET A 173 11.67 -7.85 17.00
C MET A 173 11.71 -8.57 18.35
N ILE A 174 12.09 -9.85 18.36
CA ILE A 174 12.10 -10.72 19.56
C ILE A 174 13.54 -10.91 20.10
N SER A 175 14.57 -10.61 19.30
CA SER A 175 15.99 -10.62 19.69
C SER A 175 16.42 -9.37 20.45
#